data_AF-A0A7V9I0C8-F1
#
_entry.id   AF-A0A7V9I0C8-F1
#
_cell.length_a   1.000
_cell.length_b   1.000
_cell.length_c   1.000
_cell.angle_alpha   90.00
_cell.angle_beta   90.00
_cell.angle_gamma   90.00
#
_symmetry.space_group_name_H-M   'P 1'
#
loop_
_entity.id
_entity.type
_entity.pdbx_description
1 polymer ?
#
loop_
_entity_poly.entity_id
_entity_poly.type
_entity_poly.pdbx_seq_one_letter_code
_entity_poly.pdbx_strand_id
1 'polypeptide(L)'
;MPYLRLLTNALVAGAVGAAMLAHVVLLLNPQLPLRPGVVFSIGWRVLASAGGVLTAGFFIASLLRYQATHRSPGWLSLRLLAWMTTLVVGLGGLLAWLNLSAFEASLSADAARRFAVATGALVATAGVLLLIALVHYSFGRHGSRVGGSLYAIAVVAAVTLPLVARGVGEPVPPPVGVARAVAPSVRERPAGRVWLVLLDGASLDYVSPAAAQGRLPQLGRLLDAGASVTLFSIEPREPAPIWASVATGRYPSGSGVASSERYRAGYAHLDLLPRYVFADALRHLRLIRTEPVDRASLRGTPLWSILEASELSAGIAGWPFARHASSDHGFVLDDMPGSTRDPADADRRLRERFEDALVSHDVQLGSVRYAVLSAL
;
A
#
# COMPACT_ATOMS: atom_id res chain seq x y z
N MET A 1 11.27 -15.66 -41.61
CA MET A 1 10.48 -16.11 -40.43
C MET A 1 9.69 -14.95 -39.84
N PRO A 2 8.40 -14.76 -40.21
CA PRO A 2 7.56 -13.64 -39.76
C PRO A 2 7.25 -13.69 -38.25
N TYR A 3 7.11 -14.89 -37.68
CA TYR A 3 6.84 -15.09 -36.25
C TYR A 3 7.94 -14.54 -35.34
N LEU A 4 9.22 -14.75 -35.69
CA LEU A 4 10.33 -14.19 -34.91
C LEU A 4 10.29 -12.66 -34.88
N ARG A 5 9.93 -12.00 -35.98
CA ARG A 5 9.83 -10.54 -36.04
C ARG A 5 8.67 -10.03 -35.17
N LEU A 6 7.53 -10.72 -35.18
CA LEU A 6 6.40 -10.40 -34.31
C LEU A 6 6.82 -10.53 -32.83
N LEU A 7 7.54 -11.61 -32.49
CA LEU A 7 8.04 -11.87 -31.15
C LEU A 7 9.02 -10.79 -30.68
N THR A 8 9.96 -10.34 -31.52
CA THR A 8 10.92 -9.30 -31.14
C THR A 8 10.23 -7.99 -30.77
N ASN A 9 9.23 -7.54 -31.55
CA ASN A 9 8.51 -6.32 -31.21
C ASN A 9 7.67 -6.48 -29.93
N ALA A 10 7.05 -7.64 -29.74
CA ALA A 10 6.28 -7.95 -28.54
C ALA A 10 7.17 -8.00 -27.28
N LEU A 11 8.39 -8.55 -27.38
CA LEU A 11 9.38 -8.57 -26.30
C LEU A 11 9.78 -7.16 -25.87
N VAL A 12 10.02 -6.26 -26.82
CA VAL A 12 10.33 -4.85 -26.52
C VAL A 12 9.16 -4.18 -25.81
N ALA A 13 7.94 -4.35 -26.31
CA ALA A 13 6.74 -3.79 -25.67
C ALA A 13 6.52 -4.36 -24.25
N GLY A 14 6.72 -5.67 -24.07
CA GLY A 14 6.64 -6.34 -22.78
C GLY A 14 7.70 -5.85 -21.78
N ALA A 15 8.93 -5.63 -22.25
CA ALA A 15 10.01 -5.07 -21.44
C ALA A 15 9.73 -3.62 -20.99
N VAL A 16 9.24 -2.77 -21.90
CA VAL A 16 8.79 -1.41 -21.56
C VAL A 16 7.64 -1.47 -20.55
N GLY A 17 6.71 -2.41 -20.70
CA GLY A 17 5.60 -2.58 -19.77
C GLY A 17 6.04 -3.03 -18.38
N ALA A 18 6.95 -3.98 -18.30
CA ALA A 18 7.58 -4.36 -17.05
C ALA A 18 8.30 -3.18 -16.39
N ALA A 19 8.97 -2.31 -17.18
CA ALA A 19 9.56 -1.10 -16.65
C ALA A 19 8.49 -0.15 -16.07
N MET A 20 7.37 0.09 -16.76
CA MET A 20 6.27 0.92 -16.22
C MET A 20 5.74 0.38 -14.88
N LEU A 21 5.57 -0.93 -14.76
CA LEU A 21 5.14 -1.56 -13.52
C LEU A 21 6.20 -1.43 -12.40
N ALA A 22 7.48 -1.56 -12.73
CA ALA A 22 8.58 -1.33 -11.79
C ALA A 22 8.60 0.11 -11.26
N HIS A 23 8.23 1.11 -12.09
CA HIS A 23 8.06 2.48 -11.62
C HIS A 23 6.97 2.59 -10.56
N VAL A 24 5.81 1.95 -10.76
CA VAL A 24 4.73 1.98 -9.76
C VAL A 24 5.19 1.37 -8.43
N VAL A 25 5.92 0.25 -8.46
CA VAL A 25 6.51 -0.36 -7.25
C VAL A 25 7.45 0.62 -6.55
N LEU A 26 8.35 1.27 -7.30
CA LEU A 26 9.31 2.21 -6.75
C LEU A 26 8.63 3.47 -6.19
N LEU A 27 7.57 3.97 -6.83
CA LEU A 27 6.84 5.17 -6.42
C LEU A 27 6.00 4.92 -5.16
N LEU A 28 5.41 3.73 -5.01
CA LEU A 28 4.70 3.32 -3.79
C LEU A 28 5.62 3.07 -2.60
N ASN A 29 6.90 2.80 -2.86
CA ASN A 29 7.90 2.51 -1.83
C ASN A 29 9.00 3.58 -1.86
N PRO A 30 8.72 4.81 -1.37
CA PRO A 30 9.67 5.93 -1.39
C PRO A 30 10.95 5.63 -0.60
N GLN A 31 10.90 4.75 0.41
CA GLN A 31 12.03 4.31 1.23
C GLN A 31 13.11 3.53 0.46
N LEU A 32 12.80 3.03 -0.75
CA LEU A 32 13.77 2.27 -1.53
C LEU A 32 14.83 3.20 -2.16
N PRO A 33 16.13 2.92 -1.98
CA PRO A 33 17.15 3.68 -2.67
C PRO A 33 17.24 3.22 -4.14
N LEU A 34 17.57 4.14 -5.06
CA LEU A 34 17.83 3.83 -6.47
C LEU A 34 19.22 3.18 -6.69
N ARG A 35 19.60 2.24 -5.81
CA ARG A 35 20.83 1.46 -5.96
C ARG A 35 20.64 0.41 -7.06
N PRO A 36 21.67 0.12 -7.88
CA PRO A 36 21.55 -0.85 -8.97
C PRO A 36 21.01 -2.21 -8.53
N GLY A 37 21.45 -2.72 -7.37
CA GLY A 37 20.96 -4.00 -6.83
C GLY A 37 19.48 -4.01 -6.46
N VAL A 38 18.94 -2.90 -5.96
CA VAL A 38 17.51 -2.75 -5.62
C VAL A 38 16.69 -2.67 -6.89
N VAL A 39 17.07 -1.79 -7.82
CA VAL A 39 16.39 -1.59 -9.10
C VAL A 39 16.39 -2.89 -9.92
N PHE A 40 17.53 -3.58 -10.00
CA PHE A 40 17.63 -4.86 -10.68
C PHE A 40 16.72 -5.93 -10.04
N SER A 41 16.72 -6.02 -8.71
CA SER A 41 15.90 -7.02 -8.01
C SER A 41 14.41 -6.84 -8.28
N ILE A 42 13.92 -5.60 -8.31
CA ILE A 42 12.53 -5.30 -8.67
C ILE A 42 12.30 -5.54 -10.15
N GLY A 43 13.14 -4.97 -11.01
CA GLY A 43 12.99 -4.97 -12.46
C GLY A 43 12.93 -6.38 -13.04
N TRP A 44 13.85 -7.27 -12.67
CA TRP A 44 13.85 -8.64 -13.18
C TRP A 44 12.62 -9.43 -12.70
N ARG A 45 12.18 -9.26 -11.44
CA ARG A 45 11.01 -9.98 -10.90
C ARG A 45 9.71 -9.55 -11.58
N VAL A 46 9.55 -8.25 -11.82
CA VAL A 46 8.42 -7.71 -12.56
C VAL A 46 8.49 -8.14 -14.04
N LEU A 47 9.68 -8.19 -14.63
CA LEU A 47 9.87 -8.72 -15.98
C LEU A 47 9.48 -10.20 -16.08
N ALA A 48 9.87 -11.01 -15.09
CA ALA A 48 9.57 -12.44 -15.03
C ALA A 48 8.08 -12.72 -14.80
N SER A 49 7.39 -11.92 -13.98
CA SER A 49 5.97 -12.13 -13.67
C SER A 49 5.03 -11.51 -14.70
N ALA A 50 5.21 -10.22 -15.01
CA ALA A 50 4.30 -9.45 -15.85
C ALA A 50 4.83 -9.26 -17.27
N GLY A 51 6.15 -9.14 -17.45
CA GLY A 51 6.77 -8.93 -18.76
C GLY A 51 6.48 -10.06 -19.75
N GLY A 52 6.49 -11.32 -19.29
CA GLY A 52 6.11 -12.48 -20.09
C GLY A 52 4.64 -12.45 -20.54
N VAL A 53 3.72 -12.12 -19.63
CA VAL A 53 2.28 -12.00 -19.91
C VAL A 53 2.01 -10.89 -20.92
N LEU A 54 2.61 -9.72 -20.73
CA LEU A 54 2.50 -8.59 -21.65
C LEU A 54 3.07 -8.93 -23.03
N THR A 55 4.24 -9.58 -23.07
CA THR A 55 4.85 -10.06 -24.31
C THR A 55 3.90 -11.02 -25.04
N ALA A 56 3.33 -12.00 -24.34
CA ALA A 56 2.39 -12.95 -24.93
C ALA A 56 1.15 -12.24 -25.49
N GLY A 57 0.56 -11.30 -24.75
CA GLY A 57 -0.59 -10.52 -25.20
C GLY A 57 -0.29 -9.71 -26.47
N PHE A 58 0.84 -9.00 -26.50
CA PHE A 58 1.26 -8.24 -27.67
C PHE A 58 1.63 -9.12 -28.86
N PHE A 59 2.21 -10.29 -28.61
CA PHE A 59 2.50 -11.27 -29.65
C PHE A 59 1.21 -11.80 -30.28
N ILE A 60 0.23 -12.20 -29.47
CA ILE A 60 -1.09 -12.67 -29.93
C ILE A 60 -1.79 -11.56 -30.72
N ALA A 61 -1.85 -10.33 -30.21
CA ALA A 61 -2.46 -9.20 -30.92
C ALA A 61 -1.77 -8.93 -32.27
N SER A 62 -0.43 -9.00 -32.30
CA SER A 62 0.34 -8.83 -33.54
C SER A 62 0.11 -9.98 -34.52
N LEU A 63 -0.03 -11.21 -34.02
CA LEU A 63 -0.31 -12.40 -34.81
C LEU A 63 -1.70 -12.33 -35.43
N LEU A 64 -2.73 -11.94 -34.66
CA LEU A 64 -4.09 -11.74 -35.16
C LEU A 64 -4.11 -10.67 -36.26
N ARG A 65 -3.42 -9.54 -36.05
CA ARG A 65 -3.28 -8.50 -37.07
C ARG A 65 -2.55 -9.01 -38.32
N TYR A 66 -1.51 -9.83 -38.14
CA TYR A 66 -0.79 -10.45 -39.26
C TYR A 66 -1.69 -11.38 -40.05
N GLN A 67 -2.49 -12.22 -39.39
CA GLN A 67 -3.46 -13.10 -40.06
C GLN A 67 -4.52 -12.31 -40.83
N ALA A 68 -5.01 -11.19 -40.27
CA ALA A 68 -6.02 -10.36 -40.93
C ALA A 68 -5.49 -9.54 -42.11
N THR A 69 -4.22 -9.15 -42.10
CA THR A 69 -3.66 -8.22 -43.11
C THR A 69 -2.62 -8.85 -44.04
N HIS A 70 -2.11 -10.03 -43.71
CA HIS A 70 -0.96 -10.70 -44.34
C HIS A 70 0.32 -9.84 -44.48
N ARG A 71 0.41 -8.74 -43.72
CA ARG A 71 1.56 -7.81 -43.76
C ARG A 71 2.52 -8.11 -42.62
N SER A 72 3.66 -8.73 -42.94
CA SER A 72 4.71 -9.00 -41.96
C SER A 72 5.42 -7.71 -41.51
N PRO A 73 5.59 -7.47 -40.20
CA PRO A 73 6.41 -6.36 -39.72
C PRO A 73 7.91 -6.64 -39.88
N GLY A 74 8.71 -5.58 -39.85
CA GLY A 74 10.16 -5.68 -39.65
C GLY A 74 10.52 -6.10 -38.21
N TRP A 75 11.79 -6.43 -37.98
CA TRP A 75 12.31 -6.87 -36.66
C TRP A 75 12.08 -5.85 -35.53
N LEU A 76 12.18 -4.56 -35.83
CA LEU A 76 11.83 -3.45 -34.94
C LEU A 76 10.99 -2.44 -35.72
N SER A 77 9.72 -2.78 -35.94
CA SER A 77 8.83 -1.95 -36.73
C SER A 77 8.42 -0.74 -35.90
N LEU A 78 9.00 0.43 -36.19
CA LEU A 78 8.66 1.68 -35.50
C LEU A 78 7.16 1.99 -35.51
N ARG A 79 6.46 1.66 -36.61
CA ARG A 79 5.00 1.78 -36.67
C ARG A 79 4.29 0.93 -35.63
N LEU A 80 4.73 -0.32 -35.44
CA LEU A 80 4.12 -1.23 -34.47
C LEU A 80 4.49 -0.86 -33.04
N LEU A 81 5.77 -0.59 -32.82
CA LEU A 81 6.33 -0.21 -31.54
C LEU A 81 5.74 1.10 -31.04
N ALA A 82 5.58 2.13 -31.88
CA ALA A 82 4.97 3.40 -31.49
C ALA A 82 3.57 3.21 -30.88
N TRP A 83 2.73 2.39 -31.49
CA TRP A 83 1.40 2.09 -30.95
C TRP A 83 1.46 1.26 -29.67
N MET A 84 2.29 0.21 -29.65
CA MET A 84 2.43 -0.63 -28.46
C MET A 84 2.97 0.13 -27.26
N THR A 85 4.03 0.91 -27.42
CA THR A 85 4.60 1.71 -26.32
C THR A 85 3.67 2.83 -25.90
N THR A 86 2.93 3.45 -26.83
CA THR A 86 1.89 4.44 -26.46
C THR A 86 0.86 3.79 -25.53
N LEU A 87 0.36 2.61 -25.90
CA LEU A 87 -0.59 1.88 -25.06
C LEU A 87 0.02 1.51 -23.70
N VAL A 88 1.23 0.97 -23.69
CA VAL A 88 1.91 0.54 -22.46
C VAL A 88 2.20 1.70 -21.52
N VAL A 89 2.75 2.81 -22.03
CA VAL A 89 3.06 3.99 -21.22
C VAL A 89 1.77 4.66 -20.74
N GLY A 90 0.73 4.72 -21.58
CA GLY A 90 -0.59 5.21 -21.19
C GLY A 90 -1.23 4.37 -20.08
N LEU A 91 -1.22 3.04 -20.22
CA LEU A 91 -1.67 2.13 -19.16
C LEU A 91 -0.81 2.22 -17.91
N GLY A 92 0.51 2.41 -18.05
CA GLY A 92 1.42 2.67 -16.94
C GLY A 92 1.06 3.94 -16.18
N GLY A 93 0.76 5.03 -16.88
CA GLY A 93 0.26 6.27 -16.30
C GLY A 93 -1.10 6.11 -15.61
N LEU A 94 -2.03 5.36 -16.21
CA LEU A 94 -3.32 5.04 -15.58
C LEU A 94 -3.13 4.23 -14.30
N LEU A 95 -2.29 3.19 -14.33
CA LEU A 95 -1.98 2.36 -13.16
C LEU A 95 -1.30 3.18 -12.05
N ALA A 96 -0.37 4.06 -12.42
CA ALA A 96 0.28 4.99 -11.50
C ALA A 96 -0.75 5.92 -10.84
N TRP A 97 -1.68 6.48 -11.61
CA TRP A 97 -2.77 7.31 -11.08
C TRP A 97 -3.71 6.53 -10.15
N LEU A 98 -4.17 5.33 -10.54
CA LEU A 98 -5.03 4.50 -9.71
C LEU A 98 -4.37 4.12 -8.38
N ASN A 99 -3.07 3.82 -8.39
CA ASN A 99 -2.32 3.50 -7.18
C ASN A 99 -2.07 4.72 -6.29
N LEU A 100 -1.78 5.88 -6.88
CA LEU A 100 -1.68 7.14 -6.13
C LEU A 100 -3.01 7.45 -5.44
N SER A 101 -4.12 7.46 -6.18
CA SER A 101 -5.45 7.73 -5.62
C SER A 101 -5.86 6.72 -4.54
N ALA A 102 -5.43 5.47 -4.66
CA ALA A 102 -5.71 4.45 -3.67
C ALA A 102 -4.85 4.60 -2.40
N PHE A 103 -3.57 4.91 -2.52
CA PHE A 103 -2.61 4.85 -1.42
C PHE A 103 -2.09 6.22 -0.95
N GLU A 104 -2.69 7.33 -1.39
CA GLU A 104 -2.26 8.68 -1.03
C GLU A 104 -2.13 8.87 0.48
N ALA A 105 -3.13 8.41 1.25
CA ALA A 105 -3.12 8.49 2.71
C ALA A 105 -2.02 7.63 3.38
N SER A 106 -1.47 6.66 2.68
CA SER A 106 -0.38 5.81 3.17
C SER A 106 1.02 6.36 2.84
N LEU A 107 1.09 7.39 2.00
CA LEU A 107 2.34 8.03 1.61
C LEU A 107 2.60 9.27 2.47
N SER A 108 3.86 9.73 2.49
CA SER A 108 4.17 11.06 3.00
C SER A 108 3.67 12.12 1.99
N ALA A 109 3.43 13.36 2.45
CA ALA A 109 2.99 14.43 1.55
C ALA A 109 3.99 14.69 0.41
N ASP A 110 5.28 14.53 0.67
CA ASP A 110 6.33 14.68 -0.33
C ASP A 110 6.38 13.49 -1.30
N ALA A 111 6.28 12.26 -0.80
CA ALA A 111 6.18 11.08 -1.65
C ALA A 111 4.94 11.12 -2.56
N ALA A 112 3.77 11.48 -2.02
CA ALA A 112 2.54 11.63 -2.79
C ALA A 112 2.68 12.70 -3.88
N ARG A 113 3.27 13.87 -3.56
CA ARG A 113 3.55 14.93 -4.54
C ARG A 113 4.49 14.45 -5.65
N ARG A 114 5.59 13.79 -5.31
CA ARG A 114 6.55 13.24 -6.28
C ARG A 114 5.93 12.16 -7.16
N PHE A 115 5.07 11.32 -6.57
CA PHE A 115 4.30 10.33 -7.31
C PHE A 115 3.32 11.02 -8.28
N ALA A 116 2.61 12.06 -7.86
CA ALA A 116 1.75 12.84 -8.74
C ALA A 116 2.51 13.43 -9.95
N VAL A 117 3.69 14.01 -9.71
CA VAL A 117 4.56 14.54 -10.78
C VAL A 117 5.03 13.43 -11.72
N ALA A 118 5.45 12.28 -11.19
CA ALA A 118 5.86 11.12 -11.99
C ALA A 118 4.70 10.59 -12.86
N THR A 119 3.49 10.50 -12.29
CA THR A 119 2.27 10.12 -13.02
C THR A 119 1.95 11.13 -14.12
N GLY A 120 2.02 12.43 -13.84
CA GLY A 120 1.84 13.49 -14.83
C GLY A 120 2.85 13.40 -15.98
N ALA A 121 4.13 13.12 -15.66
CA ALA A 121 5.16 12.92 -16.67
C ALA A 121 4.90 11.71 -17.56
N LEU A 122 4.42 10.59 -17.01
CA LEU A 122 4.01 9.41 -17.78
C LEU A 122 2.85 9.73 -18.72
N VAL A 123 1.81 10.41 -18.24
CA VAL A 123 0.64 10.80 -19.04
C VAL A 123 1.05 11.75 -20.17
N ALA A 124 1.86 12.77 -19.88
CA ALA A 124 2.38 13.69 -20.90
C ALA A 124 3.22 12.94 -21.95
N THR A 125 4.09 12.03 -21.51
CA THR A 125 4.92 11.23 -22.42
C THR A 125 4.08 10.28 -23.29
N ALA A 126 3.04 9.66 -22.72
CA ALA A 126 2.08 8.87 -23.49
C ALA A 126 1.37 9.71 -24.56
N GLY A 127 0.99 10.95 -24.23
CA GLY A 127 0.41 11.90 -25.20
C GLY A 127 1.37 12.25 -26.34
N VAL A 128 2.65 12.48 -26.05
CA VAL A 128 3.70 12.71 -27.06
C VAL A 128 3.89 11.48 -27.94
N LEU A 129 3.96 10.28 -27.35
CA LEU A 129 4.06 9.02 -28.09
C LEU A 129 2.85 8.79 -29.00
N LEU A 130 1.64 9.11 -28.52
CA LEU A 130 0.41 9.05 -29.31
C LEU A 130 0.45 10.02 -30.50
N LEU A 131 0.88 11.26 -30.28
CA LEU A 131 1.05 12.24 -31.34
C LEU A 131 2.04 11.75 -32.40
N ILE A 132 3.19 11.20 -31.97
CA ILE A 132 4.19 10.63 -32.88
C ILE A 132 3.58 9.46 -33.67
N ALA A 133 2.86 8.55 -33.01
CA ALA A 133 2.19 7.43 -33.66
C ALA A 133 1.18 7.90 -34.72
N LEU A 134 0.37 8.91 -34.40
CA LEU A 134 -0.62 9.48 -35.31
C LEU A 134 0.02 10.19 -36.52
N VAL A 135 0.95 11.12 -36.26
CA VAL A 135 1.54 11.99 -37.29
C VAL A 135 2.49 11.23 -38.22
N HIS A 136 3.36 10.38 -37.66
CA HIS A 136 4.44 9.76 -38.42
C HIS A 136 4.10 8.34 -38.91
N TYR A 137 3.14 7.66 -38.29
CA TYR A 137 2.95 6.22 -38.50
C TYR A 137 1.52 5.79 -38.86
N SER A 138 0.52 6.69 -38.84
CA SER A 138 -0.84 6.39 -39.32
C SER A 138 -1.06 6.64 -40.82
N PHE A 139 -0.43 7.68 -41.39
CA PHE A 139 -0.76 8.16 -42.75
C PHE A 139 0.13 7.62 -43.89
N GLY A 140 0.59 6.36 -43.79
CA GLY A 140 1.30 5.70 -44.90
C GLY A 140 2.66 6.29 -45.31
N ARG A 141 3.18 7.29 -44.58
CA ARG A 141 4.53 7.83 -44.78
C ARG A 141 5.58 6.83 -44.28
N HIS A 142 6.62 6.63 -45.08
CA HIS A 142 7.77 5.81 -44.71
C HIS A 142 8.49 6.46 -43.53
N GLY A 143 8.88 5.67 -42.53
CA GLY A 143 9.45 6.18 -41.27
C GLY A 143 10.62 7.14 -41.51
N SER A 144 10.48 8.39 -41.06
CA SER A 144 11.53 9.39 -41.17
C SER A 144 12.56 9.21 -40.04
N ARG A 145 13.83 9.54 -40.31
CA ARG A 145 14.89 9.54 -39.28
C ARG A 145 14.47 10.40 -38.08
N VAL A 146 13.85 11.55 -38.34
CA VAL A 146 13.31 12.47 -37.32
C VAL A 146 12.24 11.78 -36.46
N GLY A 147 11.25 11.13 -37.07
CA GLY A 147 10.21 10.42 -36.33
C GLY A 147 10.75 9.27 -35.48
N GLY A 148 11.79 8.57 -35.96
CA GLY A 148 12.51 7.56 -35.19
C GLY A 148 13.27 8.14 -34.00
N SER A 149 13.99 9.26 -34.19
CA SER A 149 14.70 9.95 -33.11
C SER A 149 13.75 10.50 -32.05
N LEU A 150 12.66 11.16 -32.45
CA LEU A 150 11.63 11.66 -31.52
C LEU A 150 11.00 10.53 -30.72
N TYR A 151 10.68 9.41 -31.38
CA TYR A 151 10.19 8.22 -30.72
C TYR A 151 11.18 7.67 -29.68
N ALA A 152 12.46 7.54 -30.04
CA ALA A 152 13.49 7.05 -29.13
C ALA A 152 13.65 7.96 -27.91
N ILE A 153 13.67 9.28 -28.11
CA ILE A 153 13.71 10.28 -27.03
C ILE A 153 12.50 10.14 -26.11
N ALA A 154 11.29 9.99 -26.67
CA ALA A 154 10.08 9.85 -25.89
C ALA A 154 10.06 8.54 -25.07
N VAL A 155 10.56 7.42 -25.62
CA VAL A 155 10.69 6.16 -24.88
C VAL A 155 11.72 6.29 -23.74
N VAL A 156 12.86 6.93 -23.99
CA VAL A 156 13.84 7.21 -22.93
C VAL A 156 13.22 8.08 -21.85
N ALA A 157 12.53 9.15 -22.23
CA ALA A 157 11.83 10.04 -21.30
C ALA A 157 10.79 9.31 -20.45
N ALA A 158 10.04 8.37 -21.03
CA ALA A 158 9.06 7.55 -20.29
C ALA A 158 9.70 6.72 -19.18
N VAL A 159 10.95 6.28 -19.36
CA VAL A 159 11.70 5.51 -18.37
C VAL A 159 12.46 6.41 -17.39
N THR A 160 13.00 7.55 -17.84
CA THR A 160 13.86 8.38 -17.00
C THR A 160 13.09 9.41 -16.17
N LEU A 161 12.07 10.06 -16.73
CA LEU A 161 11.36 11.15 -16.05
C LEU A 161 10.67 10.71 -14.75
N PRO A 162 10.01 9.54 -14.65
CA PRO A 162 9.40 9.12 -13.40
C PRO A 162 10.44 8.85 -12.31
N LEU A 163 11.62 8.32 -12.66
CA LEU A 163 12.72 8.10 -11.72
C LEU A 163 13.32 9.42 -11.23
N VAL A 164 13.45 10.41 -12.12
CA VAL A 164 13.90 11.75 -11.76
C VAL A 164 12.87 12.43 -10.85
N ALA A 165 11.58 12.36 -11.18
CA ALA A 165 10.50 12.92 -10.37
C ALA A 165 10.41 12.29 -8.98
N ARG A 166 10.67 10.97 -8.87
CA ARG A 166 10.75 10.24 -7.60
C ARG A 166 11.90 10.73 -6.70
N GLY A 167 13.04 11.04 -7.29
CA GLY A 167 14.26 11.39 -6.57
C GLY A 167 14.92 10.18 -5.88
N VAL A 168 15.84 10.48 -4.94
CA VAL A 168 16.74 9.50 -4.31
C VAL A 168 16.07 8.53 -3.32
N GLY A 169 14.80 8.78 -2.98
CA GLY A 169 14.05 8.08 -1.94
C GLY A 169 14.01 8.84 -0.62
N GLU A 170 13.14 8.39 0.29
CA GLU A 170 12.99 8.96 1.63
C GLU A 170 13.75 8.13 2.66
N PRO A 171 14.36 8.76 3.67
CA PRO A 171 15.00 8.02 4.75
C PRO A 171 13.93 7.28 5.57
N VAL A 172 14.21 6.02 5.90
CA VAL A 172 13.38 5.28 6.85
C VAL A 172 13.53 5.94 8.23
N PRO A 173 12.42 6.36 8.89
CA PRO A 173 12.51 6.87 10.24
C PRO A 173 13.16 5.85 11.17
N PRO A 174 13.96 6.27 12.17
CA PRO A 174 14.50 5.35 13.14
C PRO A 174 13.36 4.61 13.87
N PRO A 175 13.59 3.37 14.35
CA PRO A 175 12.64 2.69 15.20
C PRO A 175 12.26 3.58 16.39
N VAL A 176 11.04 3.39 16.92
CA VAL A 176 10.53 4.15 18.07
C VAL A 176 11.58 4.09 19.19
N GLY A 177 12.18 5.23 19.48
CA GLY A 177 12.96 5.42 20.71
C GLY A 177 12.03 5.49 21.92
N VAL A 178 12.59 5.37 23.12
CA VAL A 178 11.84 5.58 24.37
C VAL A 178 11.06 6.89 24.25
N ALA A 179 9.75 6.84 24.47
CA ALA A 179 8.90 8.02 24.44
C ALA A 179 9.52 9.05 25.38
N ARG A 180 9.97 10.19 24.85
CA ARG A 180 10.37 11.29 25.72
C ARG A 180 9.12 11.75 26.43
N ALA A 181 9.20 11.85 27.76
CA ALA A 181 8.17 12.48 28.57
C ALA A 181 7.72 13.76 27.87
N VAL A 182 6.44 13.83 27.53
CA VAL A 182 5.84 15.10 27.12
C VAL A 182 6.01 15.99 28.33
N ALA A 183 6.79 17.07 28.20
CA ALA A 183 6.95 18.06 29.28
C ALA A 183 5.55 18.38 29.83
N PRO A 184 5.38 18.52 31.15
CA PRO A 184 4.10 18.33 31.83
C PRO A 184 3.06 19.37 31.38
N SER A 185 2.37 19.07 30.29
CA SER A 185 1.21 19.80 29.80
C SER A 185 -0.07 19.22 30.37
N VAL A 186 -0.03 18.00 30.93
CA VAL A 186 -1.12 17.40 31.70
C VAL A 186 -0.97 17.80 33.17
N ARG A 187 -1.11 19.10 33.48
CA ARG A 187 -1.21 19.56 34.87
C ARG A 187 -2.58 19.28 35.48
N GLU A 188 -3.58 19.02 34.65
CA GLU A 188 -4.90 18.57 35.09
C GLU A 188 -4.97 17.06 34.91
N ARG A 189 -5.06 16.32 36.03
CA ARG A 189 -5.50 14.93 35.99
C ARG A 189 -6.85 14.89 35.28
N PRO A 190 -7.09 13.91 34.39
CA PRO A 190 -8.39 13.74 33.76
C PRO A 190 -9.48 13.75 34.84
N ALA A 191 -10.52 14.57 34.66
CA ALA A 191 -11.61 14.69 35.64
C ALA A 191 -12.43 13.39 35.78
N GLY A 192 -12.19 12.39 34.93
CA GLY A 192 -12.83 11.08 34.97
C GLY A 192 -12.03 10.01 34.23
N ARG A 193 -12.54 8.78 34.26
CA ARG A 193 -11.96 7.64 33.55
C ARG A 193 -12.36 7.63 32.08
N VAL A 194 -11.44 7.25 31.21
CA VAL A 194 -11.68 7.15 29.76
C VAL A 194 -11.69 5.68 29.34
N TRP A 195 -12.71 5.28 28.59
CA TRP A 195 -12.83 3.94 28.01
C TRP A 195 -12.77 3.98 26.50
N LEU A 196 -11.84 3.22 25.93
CA LEU A 196 -11.69 3.06 24.49
C LEU A 196 -12.02 1.61 24.10
N VAL A 197 -13.24 1.41 23.62
CA VAL A 197 -13.71 0.10 23.12
C VAL A 197 -13.54 0.05 21.61
N LEU A 198 -12.79 -0.94 21.16
CA LEU A 198 -12.33 -1.06 19.78
C LEU A 198 -12.93 -2.31 19.14
N LEU A 199 -13.80 -2.10 18.16
CA LEU A 199 -14.56 -3.16 17.52
C LEU A 199 -14.07 -3.34 16.08
N ASP A 200 -13.33 -4.41 15.82
CA ASP A 200 -12.75 -4.67 14.48
C ASP A 200 -13.85 -5.03 13.46
N GLY A 201 -13.99 -4.23 12.39
CA GLY A 201 -15.01 -4.43 11.36
C GLY A 201 -16.40 -3.84 11.65
N ALA A 202 -16.59 -3.15 12.79
CA ALA A 202 -17.88 -2.56 13.14
C ALA A 202 -18.15 -1.22 12.44
N SER A 203 -18.63 -1.26 11.19
CA SER A 203 -19.14 -0.04 10.51
C SER A 203 -20.45 0.44 11.16
N LEU A 204 -20.63 1.77 11.20
CA LEU A 204 -21.90 2.37 11.62
C LEU A 204 -23.07 1.93 10.74
N ASP A 205 -22.80 1.56 9.48
CA ASP A 205 -23.77 1.00 8.54
C ASP A 205 -24.38 -0.33 9.03
N TYR A 206 -23.66 -1.07 9.88
CA TYR A 206 -24.14 -2.31 10.50
C TYR A 206 -24.67 -2.08 11.92
N VAL A 207 -23.96 -1.26 12.70
CA VAL A 207 -24.27 -1.03 14.11
C VAL A 207 -25.57 -0.25 14.27
N SER A 208 -25.78 0.81 13.48
CA SER A 208 -26.97 1.67 13.62
C SER A 208 -28.28 0.93 13.33
N PRO A 209 -28.42 0.16 12.21
CA PRO A 209 -29.62 -0.64 11.98
C PRO A 209 -29.85 -1.72 13.05
N ALA A 210 -28.80 -2.38 13.52
CA ALA A 210 -28.92 -3.39 14.57
C ALA A 210 -29.34 -2.78 15.93
N ALA A 211 -28.85 -1.59 16.25
CA ALA A 211 -29.28 -0.83 17.43
C ALA A 211 -30.76 -0.41 17.32
N ALA A 212 -31.19 0.09 16.17
CA ALA A 212 -32.59 0.48 15.92
C ALA A 212 -33.57 -0.70 16.04
N GLN A 213 -33.12 -1.91 15.71
CA GLN A 213 -33.89 -3.15 15.87
C GLN A 213 -33.87 -3.69 17.32
N GLY A 214 -33.24 -2.99 18.26
CA GLY A 214 -33.11 -3.42 19.65
C GLY A 214 -32.12 -4.57 19.88
N ARG A 215 -31.34 -4.97 18.85
CA ARG A 215 -30.34 -6.04 18.97
C ARG A 215 -29.08 -5.59 19.72
N LEU A 216 -28.79 -4.29 19.71
CA LEU A 216 -27.64 -3.68 20.39
C LEU A 216 -28.07 -2.55 21.34
N PRO A 217 -28.82 -2.84 22.42
CA PRO A 217 -29.49 -1.81 23.22
C PRO A 217 -28.52 -0.88 23.98
N GLN A 218 -27.33 -1.38 24.35
CA GLN A 218 -26.28 -0.59 24.98
C GLN A 218 -25.67 0.41 24.00
N LEU A 219 -25.36 -0.05 22.78
CA LEU A 219 -24.84 0.81 21.72
C LEU A 219 -25.90 1.79 21.24
N GLY A 220 -27.17 1.39 21.15
CA GLY A 220 -28.28 2.31 20.85
C GLY A 220 -28.33 3.50 21.80
N ARG A 221 -28.26 3.24 23.12
CA ARG A 221 -28.19 4.32 24.12
C ARG A 221 -26.98 5.24 23.95
N LEU A 222 -25.82 4.69 23.59
CA LEU A 222 -24.61 5.48 23.32
C LEU A 222 -24.74 6.31 22.05
N LEU A 223 -25.40 5.79 21.01
CA LEU A 223 -25.67 6.52 19.77
C LEU A 223 -26.68 7.65 20.00
N ASP A 224 -27.71 7.43 20.82
CA ASP A 224 -28.77 8.40 21.11
C ASP A 224 -28.32 9.52 22.06
N ALA A 225 -27.55 9.18 23.09
CA ALA A 225 -27.11 10.12 24.13
C ALA A 225 -25.72 10.73 23.86
N GLY A 226 -24.99 10.21 22.87
CA GLY A 226 -23.62 10.58 22.56
C GLY A 226 -23.47 11.28 21.21
N ALA A 227 -22.25 11.23 20.68
CA ALA A 227 -21.93 11.71 19.34
C ALA A 227 -21.48 10.53 18.47
N SER A 228 -22.01 10.45 17.26
CA SER A 228 -21.62 9.44 16.26
C SER A 228 -21.18 10.13 14.97
N VAL A 229 -20.10 9.62 14.38
CA VAL A 229 -19.55 10.16 13.13
C VAL A 229 -18.98 9.02 12.30
N THR A 230 -19.23 9.05 10.99
CA THR A 230 -18.60 8.15 10.04
C THR A 230 -17.20 8.67 9.71
N LEU A 231 -16.19 7.82 9.94
CA LEU A 231 -14.79 8.13 9.62
C LEU A 231 -14.37 7.38 8.35
N PHE A 232 -13.54 8.02 7.53
CA PHE A 232 -12.91 7.36 6.39
C PHE A 232 -11.71 6.54 6.87
N SER A 233 -11.66 5.28 6.45
CA SER A 233 -10.53 4.40 6.74
C SER A 233 -9.34 4.69 5.82
N ILE A 234 -8.19 4.12 6.18
CA ILE A 234 -6.94 4.21 5.44
C ILE A 234 -6.81 2.97 4.54
N GLU A 235 -6.27 3.16 3.34
CA GLU A 235 -5.96 2.06 2.42
C GLU A 235 -4.47 1.65 2.52
N PRO A 236 -4.14 0.35 2.52
CA PRO A 236 -5.06 -0.78 2.39
C PRO A 236 -5.87 -0.99 3.68
N ARG A 237 -7.15 -1.37 3.53
CA ARG A 237 -8.07 -1.68 4.65
C ARG A 237 -7.72 -3.01 5.33
N GLU A 238 -6.50 -3.09 5.81
CA GLU A 238 -5.94 -4.23 6.50
C GLU A 238 -5.80 -3.93 8.00
N PRO A 239 -5.93 -4.93 8.88
CA PRO A 239 -5.89 -4.68 10.32
C PRO A 239 -4.60 -4.00 10.79
N ALA A 240 -3.44 -4.42 10.29
CA ALA A 240 -2.15 -3.92 10.77
C ALA A 240 -1.94 -2.40 10.54
N PRO A 241 -2.06 -1.84 9.32
CA PRO A 241 -1.89 -0.40 9.11
C PRO A 241 -2.96 0.43 9.84
N ILE A 242 -4.20 -0.06 9.92
CA ILE A 242 -5.27 0.61 10.65
C ILE A 242 -4.92 0.68 12.14
N TRP A 243 -4.65 -0.47 12.78
CA TRP A 243 -4.35 -0.52 14.21
C TRP A 243 -3.04 0.19 14.58
N ALA A 244 -2.03 0.19 13.71
CA ALA A 244 -0.84 1.00 13.92
C ALA A 244 -1.15 2.50 13.87
N SER A 245 -2.07 2.91 12.99
CA SER A 245 -2.49 4.31 12.87
C SER A 245 -3.33 4.76 14.07
N VAL A 246 -4.27 3.92 14.54
CA VAL A 246 -5.04 4.20 15.77
C VAL A 246 -4.11 4.25 16.98
N ALA A 247 -3.13 3.34 17.07
CA ALA A 247 -2.17 3.31 18.17
C ALA A 247 -1.33 4.58 18.24
N THR A 248 -0.89 5.11 17.09
CA THR A 248 0.09 6.20 17.04
C THR A 248 -0.52 7.58 16.74
N GLY A 249 -1.80 7.64 16.36
CA GLY A 249 -2.45 8.85 15.87
C GLY A 249 -1.87 9.37 14.55
N ARG A 250 -1.17 8.52 13.78
CA ARG A 250 -0.48 8.89 12.54
C ARG A 250 -0.89 7.99 11.39
N TYR A 251 -0.92 8.54 10.18
CA TYR A 251 -1.04 7.74 8.95
C TYR A 251 0.13 6.75 8.79
N PRO A 252 0.01 5.74 7.90
CA PRO A 252 1.04 4.72 7.68
C PRO A 252 2.46 5.24 7.44
N SER A 253 2.60 6.37 6.74
CA SER A 253 3.89 7.03 6.54
C SER A 253 4.55 7.50 7.85
N GLY A 254 3.76 7.83 8.87
CA GLY A 254 4.22 8.23 10.20
C GLY A 254 4.21 7.11 11.25
N SER A 255 3.32 6.12 11.11
CA SER A 255 3.25 4.96 12.01
C SER A 255 4.30 3.90 11.68
N GLY A 256 4.76 3.85 10.43
CA GLY A 256 5.78 2.91 9.93
C GLY A 256 5.23 1.58 9.44
N VAL A 257 3.90 1.40 9.44
CA VAL A 257 3.20 0.18 9.04
C VAL A 257 2.20 0.50 7.95
N ALA A 258 2.49 0.06 6.71
CA ALA A 258 1.64 0.31 5.54
C ALA A 258 0.86 -0.91 5.05
N SER A 259 1.22 -2.12 5.48
CA SER A 259 0.51 -3.37 5.19
C SER A 259 0.69 -4.34 6.35
N SER A 260 -0.10 -5.42 6.38
CA SER A 260 -0.01 -6.52 7.34
C SER A 260 1.25 -7.35 7.21
N GLU A 261 1.90 -7.28 6.06
CA GLU A 261 3.15 -7.95 5.78
C GLU A 261 4.14 -6.95 5.19
N ARG A 262 5.42 -7.15 5.48
CA ARG A 262 6.51 -6.55 4.71
C ARG A 262 6.93 -7.54 3.64
N TYR A 263 7.34 -7.04 2.48
CA TYR A 263 7.73 -7.89 1.36
C TYR A 263 9.20 -7.72 1.05
N ARG A 264 9.91 -8.86 0.92
CA ARG A 264 11.31 -8.88 0.53
C ARG A 264 11.48 -9.42 -0.88
N ALA A 265 11.97 -8.56 -1.76
CA ALA A 265 12.32 -8.86 -3.13
C ALA A 265 13.85 -8.75 -3.28
N GLY A 266 14.59 -9.80 -2.89
CA GLY A 266 16.06 -9.79 -2.91
C GLY A 266 16.65 -8.69 -2.00
N TYR A 267 17.26 -7.67 -2.62
CA TYR A 267 17.81 -6.49 -1.92
C TYR A 267 16.78 -5.39 -1.62
N ALA A 268 15.55 -5.52 -2.12
CA ALA A 268 14.49 -4.53 -1.92
C ALA A 268 13.53 -4.98 -0.80
N HIS A 269 13.27 -4.08 0.15
CA HIS A 269 12.25 -4.23 1.19
C HIS A 269 11.08 -3.31 0.85
N LEU A 270 9.93 -3.90 0.53
CA LEU A 270 8.72 -3.21 0.12
C LEU A 270 7.73 -3.22 1.29
N ASP A 271 7.12 -2.08 1.56
CA ASP A 271 6.05 -1.94 2.55
C ASP A 271 4.66 -1.97 1.88
N LEU A 272 4.58 -1.61 0.59
CA LEU A 272 3.35 -1.67 -0.21
C LEU A 272 3.58 -2.39 -1.54
N LEU A 273 2.60 -3.21 -1.93
CA LEU A 273 2.54 -3.76 -3.28
C LEU A 273 1.53 -2.98 -4.13
N PRO A 274 1.80 -2.77 -5.43
CA PRO A 274 0.84 -2.10 -6.29
C PRO A 274 -0.46 -2.87 -6.43
N ARG A 275 -1.57 -2.15 -6.32
CA ARG A 275 -2.89 -2.64 -6.69
C ARG A 275 -2.98 -2.75 -8.21
N TYR A 276 -3.73 -3.74 -8.70
CA TYR A 276 -3.99 -3.97 -10.13
C TYR A 276 -2.80 -4.43 -10.97
N VAL A 277 -1.68 -4.85 -10.34
CA VAL A 277 -0.44 -5.27 -11.04
C VAL A 277 -0.17 -6.78 -10.87
N PHE A 278 -1.20 -7.59 -10.64
CA PHE A 278 -1.04 -9.02 -10.30
C PHE A 278 -0.01 -9.22 -9.17
N ALA A 279 -0.01 -8.35 -8.16
CA ALA A 279 0.91 -8.45 -7.02
C ALA A 279 0.84 -9.81 -6.32
N ASP A 280 -0.34 -10.44 -6.32
CA ASP A 280 -0.51 -11.81 -5.85
C ASP A 280 0.28 -12.82 -6.67
N ALA A 281 0.45 -12.63 -7.98
CA ALA A 281 1.27 -13.53 -8.80
C ALA A 281 2.73 -13.52 -8.34
N LEU A 282 3.26 -12.37 -7.87
CA LEU A 282 4.61 -12.32 -7.30
C LEU A 282 4.73 -13.20 -6.05
N ARG A 283 3.70 -13.23 -5.20
CA ARG A 283 3.64 -14.12 -4.01
C ARG A 283 3.53 -15.59 -4.43
N HIS A 284 2.61 -15.92 -5.33
CA HIS A 284 2.38 -17.31 -5.77
C HIS A 284 3.59 -17.91 -6.50
N LEU A 285 4.29 -17.10 -7.31
CA LEU A 285 5.52 -17.48 -7.99
C LEU A 285 6.75 -17.48 -7.07
N ARG A 286 6.57 -17.21 -5.77
CA ARG A 286 7.64 -17.13 -4.75
C ARG A 286 8.75 -16.15 -5.13
N LEU A 287 8.40 -15.11 -5.88
CA LEU A 287 9.30 -14.04 -6.28
C LEU A 287 9.46 -12.99 -5.17
N ILE A 288 8.61 -13.01 -4.15
CA ILE A 288 8.72 -12.18 -2.95
C ILE A 288 8.52 -13.06 -1.71
N ARG A 289 9.25 -12.74 -0.64
CA ARG A 289 9.04 -13.33 0.69
C ARG A 289 8.24 -12.37 1.55
N THR A 290 7.33 -12.90 2.36
CA THR A 290 6.57 -12.13 3.32
C THR A 290 7.27 -12.19 4.68
N GLU A 291 7.35 -11.05 5.34
CA GLU A 291 7.90 -10.88 6.68
C GLU A 291 6.79 -10.32 7.58
N PRO A 292 6.58 -10.88 8.79
CA PRO A 292 5.53 -10.39 9.68
C PRO A 292 5.85 -8.99 10.18
N VAL A 293 4.80 -8.19 10.39
CA VAL A 293 4.90 -6.88 11.04
C VAL A 293 4.63 -7.05 12.54
N ASP A 294 5.47 -6.42 13.36
CA ASP A 294 5.45 -6.51 14.82
C ASP A 294 5.63 -5.13 15.47
N ARG A 295 5.77 -5.10 16.80
CA ARG A 295 6.01 -3.85 17.55
C ARG A 295 7.29 -3.14 17.10
N ALA A 296 8.35 -3.88 16.75
CA ALA A 296 9.61 -3.29 16.27
C ALA A 296 9.46 -2.61 14.90
N SER A 297 8.37 -2.89 14.18
CA SER A 297 8.02 -2.24 12.93
C SER A 297 7.39 -0.85 13.11
N LEU A 298 6.89 -0.51 14.31
CA LEU A 298 6.36 0.82 14.58
C LEU A 298 7.46 1.89 14.50
N ARG A 299 7.07 3.07 14.03
CA ARG A 299 7.89 4.29 13.92
C ARG A 299 7.26 5.49 14.63
N GLY A 300 5.95 5.48 14.83
CA GLY A 300 5.26 6.44 15.69
C GLY A 300 5.22 5.97 17.15
N THR A 301 5.31 6.90 18.09
CA THR A 301 5.11 6.59 19.52
C THR A 301 3.65 6.19 19.74
N PRO A 302 3.37 4.97 20.22
CA PRO A 302 2.01 4.55 20.46
C PRO A 302 1.44 5.19 21.73
N LEU A 303 0.10 5.27 21.80
CA LEU A 303 -0.65 5.88 22.89
C LEU A 303 -0.21 5.39 24.27
N TRP A 304 0.00 4.08 24.42
CA TRP A 304 0.40 3.49 25.69
C TRP A 304 1.76 3.97 26.18
N SER A 305 2.72 4.16 25.27
CA SER A 305 4.02 4.73 25.61
C SER A 305 3.93 6.21 25.96
N ILE A 306 2.96 6.94 25.41
CA ILE A 306 2.68 8.34 25.78
C ILE A 306 2.08 8.40 27.19
N LEU A 307 1.10 7.53 27.49
CA LEU A 307 0.46 7.44 28.80
C LEU A 307 1.47 7.05 29.88
N GLU A 308 2.30 6.05 29.61
CA GLU A 308 3.39 5.62 30.49
C GLU A 308 4.39 6.75 30.74
N ALA A 309 4.85 7.45 29.69
CA ALA A 309 5.74 8.60 29.82
C ALA A 309 5.09 9.82 30.49
N SER A 310 3.76 9.80 30.66
CA SER A 310 2.98 10.82 31.38
C SER A 310 2.55 10.35 32.77
N GLU A 311 3.02 9.19 33.23
CA GLU A 311 2.67 8.59 34.53
C GLU A 311 1.16 8.36 34.72
N LEU A 312 0.41 8.16 33.63
CA LEU A 312 -1.02 7.87 33.65
C LEU A 312 -1.25 6.35 33.67
N SER A 313 -1.95 5.87 34.69
CA SER A 313 -2.32 4.45 34.82
C SER A 313 -3.25 4.01 33.69
N ALA A 314 -2.79 3.06 32.86
CA ALA A 314 -3.51 2.58 31.68
C ALA A 314 -3.61 1.05 31.64
N GLY A 315 -4.81 0.53 31.37
CA GLY A 315 -5.08 -0.89 31.14
C GLY A 315 -5.38 -1.15 29.67
N ILE A 316 -4.59 -1.99 29.00
CA ILE A 316 -4.67 -2.19 27.54
C ILE A 316 -4.76 -3.67 27.20
N ALA A 317 -5.69 -4.05 26.34
CA ALA A 317 -5.95 -5.45 26.00
C ALA A 317 -6.24 -5.64 24.50
N GLY A 318 -5.69 -6.70 23.90
CA GLY A 318 -6.05 -7.15 22.54
C GLY A 318 -5.49 -6.32 21.37
N TRP A 319 -4.54 -5.43 21.64
CA TRP A 319 -3.91 -4.59 20.62
C TRP A 319 -2.76 -5.31 19.90
N PRO A 320 -2.77 -5.44 18.55
CA PRO A 320 -1.77 -6.22 17.81
C PRO A 320 -0.31 -5.83 18.06
N PHE A 321 -0.04 -4.54 18.26
CA PHE A 321 1.31 -3.99 18.46
C PHE A 321 1.68 -3.74 19.93
N ALA A 322 0.75 -3.97 20.86
CA ALA A 322 1.02 -3.88 22.29
C ALA A 322 1.66 -5.17 22.84
N ARG A 323 1.83 -6.19 21.98
CA ARG A 323 2.49 -7.44 22.35
C ARG A 323 3.87 -7.17 22.94
N HIS A 324 4.16 -7.79 24.08
CA HIS A 324 5.39 -7.59 24.87
C HIS A 324 5.62 -6.13 25.30
N ALA A 325 4.59 -5.29 25.34
CA ALA A 325 4.67 -4.04 26.08
C ALA A 325 4.55 -4.34 27.58
N SER A 326 5.57 -3.92 28.33
CA SER A 326 5.46 -3.70 29.76
C SER A 326 4.85 -2.33 29.99
N SER A 327 4.15 -2.17 31.10
CA SER A 327 3.75 -0.88 31.64
C SER A 327 4.13 -0.86 33.11
N ASP A 328 4.86 0.17 33.52
CA ASP A 328 5.12 0.41 34.95
C ASP A 328 3.90 1.02 35.66
N HIS A 329 2.97 1.62 34.90
CA HIS A 329 1.78 2.32 35.40
C HIS A 329 0.52 1.72 34.75
N GLY A 330 0.04 0.59 35.28
CA GLY A 330 -1.15 -0.13 34.80
C GLY A 330 -0.81 -1.54 34.30
N PHE A 331 -1.41 -1.96 33.19
CA PHE A 331 -1.18 -3.31 32.65
C PHE A 331 -1.40 -3.40 31.14
N VAL A 332 -0.74 -4.36 30.50
CA VAL A 332 -0.95 -4.72 29.09
C VAL A 332 -1.21 -6.23 28.99
N LEU A 333 -2.38 -6.60 28.46
CA LEU A 333 -2.77 -7.97 28.19
C LEU A 333 -2.56 -8.28 26.70
N ASP A 334 -1.57 -9.11 26.44
CA ASP A 334 -1.42 -9.77 25.15
C ASP A 334 -2.47 -10.89 25.05
N ASP A 335 -3.34 -10.75 24.06
CA ASP A 335 -4.13 -11.85 23.50
C ASP A 335 -4.55 -11.43 22.10
N MET A 336 -3.70 -11.73 21.13
CA MET A 336 -4.16 -11.86 19.75
C MET A 336 -4.50 -13.34 19.53
N PRO A 337 -5.61 -13.65 18.85
CA PRO A 337 -6.08 -15.01 18.60
C PRO A 337 -5.12 -15.74 17.66
N GLY A 338 -4.01 -16.23 18.21
CA GLY A 338 -3.04 -17.08 17.52
C GLY A 338 -3.28 -18.57 17.76
N SER A 339 -4.23 -18.95 18.63
CA SER A 339 -4.35 -20.34 19.10
C SER A 339 -5.76 -20.87 19.36
N THR A 340 -6.81 -20.05 19.34
CA THR A 340 -8.19 -20.51 19.51
C THR A 340 -8.88 -20.70 18.16
N ARG A 341 -9.50 -21.86 17.94
CA ARG A 341 -10.31 -22.15 16.74
C ARG A 341 -11.61 -21.31 16.69
N ASP A 342 -11.99 -20.69 17.80
CA ASP A 342 -13.19 -19.86 17.93
C ASP A 342 -12.80 -18.42 18.37
N PRO A 343 -13.05 -17.40 17.52
CA PRO A 343 -12.85 -15.99 17.86
C PRO A 343 -13.70 -15.52 19.06
N ALA A 344 -14.91 -16.06 19.24
CA ALA A 344 -15.82 -15.65 20.30
C ALA A 344 -15.29 -16.02 21.68
N ASP A 345 -14.69 -17.21 21.78
CA ASP A 345 -14.08 -17.68 23.02
C ASP A 345 -12.77 -16.93 23.34
N ALA A 346 -12.01 -16.50 22.33
CA ALA A 346 -10.86 -15.62 22.53
C ALA A 346 -11.29 -14.27 23.12
N ASP A 347 -12.30 -13.65 22.54
CA ASP A 347 -12.83 -12.37 23.03
C ASP A 347 -13.40 -12.48 24.45
N ARG A 348 -14.08 -13.60 24.77
CA ARG A 348 -14.58 -13.87 26.13
C ARG A 348 -13.44 -13.97 27.15
N ARG A 349 -12.39 -14.75 26.85
CA ARG A 349 -11.22 -14.89 27.74
C ARG A 349 -10.47 -13.58 27.92
N LEU A 350 -10.31 -12.82 26.83
CA LEU A 350 -9.68 -11.51 26.89
C LEU A 350 -10.46 -10.57 27.80
N ARG A 351 -11.80 -10.57 27.68
CA ARG A 351 -12.69 -9.79 28.53
C ARG A 351 -12.55 -10.17 30.00
N GLU A 352 -12.62 -11.46 30.33
CA GLU A 352 -12.48 -11.95 31.72
C GLU A 352 -11.15 -11.50 32.34
N ARG A 353 -10.03 -11.73 31.62
CA ARG A 353 -8.69 -11.29 32.07
C ARG A 353 -8.61 -9.78 32.25
N PHE A 354 -9.27 -9.03 31.37
CA PHE A 354 -9.29 -7.57 31.44
C PHE A 354 -10.10 -7.10 32.65
N GLU A 355 -11.28 -7.65 32.89
CA GLU A 355 -12.11 -7.37 34.07
C GLU A 355 -11.37 -7.70 35.38
N ASP A 356 -10.69 -8.85 35.45
CA ASP A 356 -9.88 -9.23 36.62
C ASP A 356 -8.72 -8.26 36.87
N ALA A 357 -8.04 -7.81 35.81
CA ALA A 357 -6.95 -6.84 35.91
C ALA A 357 -7.44 -5.46 36.39
N LEU A 358 -8.66 -5.06 36.03
CA LEU A 358 -9.28 -3.81 36.49
C LEU A 358 -9.62 -3.81 37.98
N VAL A 359 -9.85 -4.97 38.60
CA VAL A 359 -10.06 -5.07 40.05
C VAL A 359 -8.77 -4.78 40.82
N SER A 360 -7.63 -5.17 40.26
CA SER A 360 -6.32 -5.03 40.89
C SER A 360 -5.60 -3.72 40.56
N HIS A 361 -6.02 -3.00 39.53
CA HIS A 361 -5.37 -1.76 39.07
C HIS A 361 -6.39 -0.63 38.91
N ASP A 362 -6.16 0.49 39.60
CA ASP A 362 -6.93 1.72 39.38
C ASP A 362 -6.44 2.41 38.10
N VAL A 363 -7.08 2.10 36.98
CA VAL A 363 -6.74 2.67 35.67
C VAL A 363 -7.56 3.91 35.35
N GLN A 364 -6.87 4.95 34.86
CA GLN A 364 -7.51 6.17 34.36
C GLN A 364 -7.96 6.00 32.91
N LEU A 365 -7.26 5.18 32.14
CA LEU A 365 -7.64 4.81 30.78
C LEU A 365 -7.69 3.29 30.61
N GLY A 366 -8.85 2.79 30.21
CA GLY A 366 -9.02 1.38 29.82
C GLY A 366 -9.27 1.25 28.32
N SER A 367 -8.48 0.41 27.64
CA SER A 367 -8.69 0.11 26.23
C SER A 367 -8.72 -1.39 25.97
N VAL A 368 -9.75 -1.84 25.27
CA VAL A 368 -9.90 -3.25 24.90
C VAL A 368 -10.37 -3.36 23.45
N ARG A 369 -9.76 -4.28 22.72
CA ARG A 369 -10.13 -4.63 21.35
C ARG A 369 -10.80 -5.99 21.29
N TYR A 370 -11.86 -6.07 20.50
CA TYR A 370 -12.63 -7.28 20.19
C TYR A 370 -12.67 -7.54 18.68
N ALA A 371 -12.69 -8.81 18.27
CA ALA A 371 -12.88 -9.21 16.88
C ALA A 371 -14.39 -9.44 16.63
N VAL A 372 -15.04 -8.61 15.82
CA VAL A 372 -16.53 -8.56 15.75
C VAL A 372 -17.17 -9.76 15.01
N LEU A 373 -16.45 -10.85 14.74
CA LEU A 373 -16.93 -11.89 13.84
C LEU A 373 -17.84 -12.97 14.45
N SER A 374 -18.55 -12.69 15.54
CA SER A 374 -19.54 -13.66 16.07
C SER A 374 -20.81 -13.08 16.71
N ALA A 375 -21.07 -11.77 16.62
CA ALA A 375 -22.18 -11.13 17.37
C ALA A 375 -23.13 -10.24 16.56
N LEU A 376 -22.96 -10.13 15.24
CA LEU A 376 -23.94 -9.53 14.32
C LEU A 376 -24.59 -10.63 13.48
#